data_AF-A0A371EWL5-F1
#
_entry.id   AF-A0A371EWL5-F1
#
_cell.length_a   1.000
_cell.length_b   1.000
_cell.length_c   1.000
_cell.angle_alpha   90.00
_cell.angle_beta   90.00
_cell.angle_gamma   90.00
#
_symmetry.space_group_name_H-M   'P 1'
#
loop_
_entity.id
_entity.type
_entity.pdbx_description
1 polymer ?
#
loop_
_entity_poly.entity_id
_entity_poly.type
_entity_poly.pdbx_seq_one_letter_code
_entity_poly.pdbx_strand_id
1 'polypeptide(L)' 'MSITSSKEVWSTLQEEFQGRKIFDKKIIEKILIFVAHKYNTMVTTIEQTKDLSTLLMTELMGSLEAYKQGMN' A
#
# COMPACT_ATOMS: atom_id res chain seq x y z
N MET A 1 4.35 24.37 -4.95
CA MET A 1 4.67 23.12 -5.68
C MET A 1 3.40 22.29 -5.67
N SER A 2 2.66 22.26 -6.77
CA SER A 2 1.31 21.69 -6.83
C SER A 2 1.41 20.26 -7.31
N ILE A 3 1.15 19.29 -6.42
CA ILE A 3 1.14 17.87 -6.78
C ILE A 3 -0.15 17.62 -7.56
N THR A 4 -0.06 17.44 -8.88
CA THR A 4 -1.22 17.47 -9.79
C THR A 4 -1.66 16.09 -10.30
N SER A 5 -1.03 14.99 -9.85
CA SER A 5 -1.40 13.65 -10.29
C SER A 5 -1.29 12.62 -9.16
N SER A 6 -2.33 11.80 -8.99
CA SER A 6 -2.34 10.66 -8.05
C SER A 6 -1.17 9.69 -8.28
N LYS A 7 -0.65 9.63 -9.51
CA LYS A 7 0.55 8.85 -9.84
C LYS A 7 1.82 9.45 -9.26
N GLU A 8 1.96 10.78 -9.29
CA GLU A 8 3.11 11.46 -8.67
C GLU A 8 3.06 11.37 -7.15
N VAL A 9 1.89 11.59 -6.55
CA VAL A 9 1.70 11.41 -5.10
C VAL A 9 2.15 10.00 -4.70
N TRP A 10 1.80 8.98 -5.48
CA TRP A 10 2.20 7.60 -5.22
C TRP A 10 3.71 7.39 -5.34
N SER A 11 4.36 7.94 -6.37
CA SER A 11 5.80 7.83 -6.57
C SER A 11 6.60 8.53 -5.46
N THR A 12 6.17 9.71 -5.00
CA THR A 12 6.82 10.42 -3.90
C THR A 12 6.71 9.66 -2.59
N LEU A 13 5.52 9.15 -2.26
CA LEU A 13 5.33 8.30 -1.08
C LEU A 13 6.19 7.04 -1.18
N GLN A 14 6.29 6.44 -2.37
CA GLN A 14 7.11 5.26 -2.58
C GLN A 14 8.58 5.53 -2.23
N GLU A 15 9.19 6.60 -2.76
CA GLU A 15 10.58 6.97 -2.45
C GLU A 15 10.80 7.35 -0.99
N GLU A 16 9.87 8.09 -0.38
CA GLU A 16 9.98 8.55 1.01
C GLU A 16 9.97 7.38 2.02
N PHE A 17 9.32 6.28 1.64
CA PHE A 17 9.16 5.08 2.46
C PHE A 17 10.02 3.88 2.02
N GLN A 18 10.80 3.97 0.93
CA GLN A 18 11.70 2.88 0.54
C GLN A 18 12.71 2.60 1.67
N GLY A 19 12.64 1.40 2.23
CA GLY A 19 13.56 0.93 3.27
C GLY A 19 13.22 1.35 4.71
N ARG A 20 12.16 2.15 4.95
CA ARG A 20 11.68 2.40 6.32
C ARG A 20 10.72 1.29 6.73
N LYS A 21 10.97 0.66 7.89
CA LYS A 21 9.91 -0.07 8.60
C LYS A 21 8.86 0.95 9.00
N ILE A 22 7.81 1.10 8.20
CA ILE A 22 6.63 1.85 8.61
C ILE A 22 5.95 1.00 9.69
N PHE A 23 6.35 1.22 10.94
CA PHE A 23 5.68 0.63 12.10
C PHE A 23 4.35 1.31 12.38
N ASP A 24 4.07 2.45 11.75
CA ASP A 24 2.83 3.17 11.96
C ASP A 24 1.73 2.53 11.12
N LYS A 25 1.05 1.56 11.75
CA LYS A 25 -0.17 0.91 11.26
C LYS A 25 -1.14 1.91 10.61
N LYS A 26 -1.24 3.15 11.12
CA LYS A 26 -2.12 4.18 10.54
C LYS A 26 -1.76 4.56 9.11
N ILE A 27 -0.48 4.51 8.74
CA ILE A 27 -0.04 4.81 7.38
C ILE A 27 -0.41 3.66 6.45
N ILE A 28 -0.21 2.41 6.90
CA ILE A 28 -0.63 1.21 6.16
C ILE A 28 -2.15 1.17 5.98
N GLU A 29 -2.92 1.46 7.04
CA GLU A 29 -4.37 1.57 6.97
C GLU A 29 -4.82 2.67 5.99
N LYS A 30 -4.19 3.86 6.00
CA LYS A 30 -4.52 4.92 5.03
C LYS A 30 -4.27 4.50 3.59
N ILE A 31 -3.19 3.78 3.32
CA ILE A 31 -2.87 3.25 1.99
C ILE A 31 -3.88 2.18 1.59
N LEU A 32 -4.18 1.25 2.50
CA LEU A 32 -5.18 0.21 2.29
C LEU A 32 -6.56 0.82 2.02
N ILE A 33 -6.99 1.85 2.77
CA ILE A 33 -8.26 2.57 2.54
C ILE A 33 -8.27 3.23 1.15
N PHE A 34 -7.18 3.89 0.75
CA PHE A 34 -7.08 4.53 -0.56
C PHE A 34 -7.17 3.49 -1.70
N VAL A 35 -6.55 2.33 -1.50
CA VAL A 35 -6.49 1.25 -2.49
C VAL A 35 -7.74 0.36 -2.46
N ALA A 36 -8.42 0.23 -1.33
CA ALA A 36 -9.62 -0.59 -1.12
C ALA A 36 -10.75 -0.20 -2.09
N HIS A 37 -10.83 1.07 -2.46
CA HIS A 37 -11.79 1.55 -3.46
C HIS A 37 -11.70 0.79 -4.80
N LYS A 38 -10.52 0.23 -5.13
CA LYS A 38 -10.31 -0.55 -6.37
C LYS A 38 -9.97 -2.02 -6.12
N TYR A 39 -9.53 -2.37 -4.91
CA TYR A 39 -8.98 -3.68 -4.56
C TYR A 39 -9.56 -4.24 -3.26
N ASN A 40 -10.84 -3.97 -2.98
CA ASN A 40 -11.50 -4.27 -1.70
C ASN A 40 -11.24 -5.71 -1.22
N THR A 41 -11.37 -6.70 -2.11
CA THR A 41 -11.12 -8.12 -1.80
C THR A 41 -9.67 -8.39 -1.36
N MET A 42 -8.71 -7.71 -1.98
CA MET A 42 -7.29 -7.87 -1.65
C MET A 42 -6.97 -7.22 -0.31
N VAL A 43 -7.53 -6.02 -0.05
CA VAL A 43 -7.35 -5.32 1.23
C VAL A 43 -7.87 -6.18 2.38
N THR A 44 -9.09 -6.71 2.26
CA THR A 44 -9.66 -7.64 3.25
C THR A 44 -8.76 -8.86 3.47
N THR A 45 -8.19 -9.42 2.40
CA THR A 45 -7.27 -10.56 2.50
C THR A 45 -6.01 -10.19 3.26
N ILE A 46 -5.40 -9.02 3.00
CA ILE A 46 -4.20 -8.56 3.71
C ILE A 46 -4.50 -8.30 5.18
N GLU A 47 -5.63 -7.65 5.48
CA GLU A 47 -6.06 -7.38 6.86
C GLU A 47 -6.34 -8.66 7.66
N GLN A 48 -6.83 -9.72 7.01
CA GLN A 48 -7.14 -10.99 7.66
C GLN A 48 -5.94 -11.94 7.78
N THR A 49 -4.98 -11.87 6.84
CA THR A 49 -3.87 -12.84 6.75
C THR A 49 -2.55 -12.31 7.28
N LYS A 50 -2.37 -10.98 7.37
CA LYS A 50 -1.12 -10.36 7.82
C LYS A 50 -1.35 -9.37 8.97
N ASP A 51 -0.42 -9.35 9.92
CA ASP A 51 -0.43 -8.34 10.99
C ASP A 51 0.14 -7.01 10.46
N LEU A 52 -0.75 -6.03 10.30
CA LEU A 52 -0.42 -4.68 9.82
C LEU A 52 0.61 -3.94 10.69
N SER A 53 0.80 -4.34 11.95
CA SER A 53 1.77 -3.73 12.88
C SER A 53 3.20 -4.20 12.60
N THR A 54 3.34 -5.35 11.92
CA THR A 54 4.63 -5.95 11.57
C THR A 54 4.89 -5.94 10.06
N LEU A 55 3.85 -5.67 9.26
CA LEU A 55 3.88 -5.65 7.81
C LEU A 55 4.84 -4.59 7.30
N LEU A 56 5.80 -5.00 6.46
CA LEU A 56 6.68 -4.05 5.81
C LEU A 56 5.98 -3.38 4.62
N MET A 57 6.29 -2.11 4.40
CA MET A 57 5.79 -1.35 3.24
C MET A 57 6.14 -2.04 1.91
N THR A 58 7.35 -2.61 1.81
CA THR A 58 7.80 -3.36 0.64
C THR A 58 6.99 -4.63 0.42
N GLU A 59 6.56 -5.31 1.48
CA GLU A 59 5.66 -6.47 1.38
C GLU A 59 4.25 -6.06 0.97
N LEU A 60 3.74 -4.94 1.49
CA LEU A 60 2.45 -4.39 1.09
C LEU A 60 2.45 -4.03 -0.40
N MET A 61 3.46 -3.28 -0.85
CA MET A 61 3.64 -2.89 -2.26
C MET A 61 3.82 -4.11 -3.16
N GLY A 62 4.63 -5.10 -2.76
CA GLY A 62 4.78 -6.35 -3.49
C GLY A 62 3.48 -7.15 -3.60
N SER A 63 2.68 -7.19 -2.53
CA SER A 63 1.36 -7.86 -2.54
C SER A 63 0.37 -7.14 -3.46
N LEU A 64 0.39 -5.80 -3.44
CA LEU A 64 -0.41 -4.94 -4.31
C LEU A 64 -0.09 -5.14 -5.79
N GLU A 65 1.20 -5.18 -6.12
CA GLU A 65 1.67 -5.35 -7.48
C GLU A 65 1.40 -6.75 -8.00
N ALA A 66 1.65 -7.78 -7.19
CA ALA A 66 1.33 -9.17 -7.52
C ALA A 66 -0.17 -9.38 -7.77
N TYR A 67 -1.04 -8.78 -6.95
CA TYR A 67 -2.49 -8.86 -7.17
C TYR A 67 -2.90 -8.18 -8.48
N LYS A 68 -2.35 -7.00 -8.77
CA LYS A 68 -2.60 -6.30 -10.04
C LYS A 68 -2.10 -7.10 -11.25
N GLN A 69 -0.95 -7.78 -11.14
CA GLN A 69 -0.38 -8.59 -12.23
C GLN A 69 -1.11 -9.93 -12.42
N GLY A 70 -1.63 -10.55 -11.36
CA GLY A 70 -2.42 -11.78 -11.43
C GLY A 70 -3.86 -11.59 -11.93
N MET A 71 -4.32 -10.33 -12.04
CA MET A 71 -5.59 -9.96 -12.67
C MET A 71 -5.51 -9.77 -14.21
N ASN A 72 -4.41 -10.20 -14.85
CA ASN A 72 -4.23 -10.20 -16.31
C ASN A 72 -4.31 -11.62 -16.87
#